data_AF-A0A7J4KE91-F1
#
_entry.id   AF-A0A7J4KE91-F1
#
_cell.length_a   1.000
_cell.length_b   1.000
_cell.length_c   1.000
_cell.angle_alpha   90.00
_cell.angle_beta   90.00
_cell.angle_gamma   90.00
#
_symmetry.space_group_name_H-M   'P 1'
#
loop_
_entity.id
_entity.type
_entity.pdbx_description
1 polymer ?
#
loop_
_entity_poly.entity_id
_entity_poly.type
_entity_poly.pdbx_seq_one_letter_code
_entity_poly.pdbx_strand_id
1 'polypeptide(L)'
;MLTIAVIVILLAFAFTFTNGFQDASSIAATFIASRSATPRQGIIFVAALVLLGALMGGSAVAFTLSGLLAIEPSLDLLPVLLAALLSAITWNLLTWRFGLPSSSTHALVGGLVGAGIAAAGMDSISWGFGDLLLPPHELTGLVKILVFLVLSVALGFIAGYLMEKVTKFLLRNATRRVNRSIISLNWAAAGAMAFANGANDAQKQMGIIALALLAAGYTAVLDIPLWARAGCALLLGLGTLGGGWRIMTTLGRRIFSVKPIHSFNSQVASGAAIAVSTFSGAPISSTHIISLSVLGVGAAENPKKVHWAVARDIVTAMLMTIPVTLVLAAAIWYAVTLLIGG
;
A
#
# COMPACT_ATOMS: atom_id res chain seq x y z
N MET A 1 14.02 7.66 26.48
CA MET A 1 12.59 7.62 26.14
C MET A 1 12.20 8.66 25.09
N LEU A 2 12.49 9.95 25.29
CA LEU A 2 12.39 10.98 24.22
C LEU A 2 13.10 10.57 22.92
N THR A 3 14.31 10.01 23.07
CA THR A 3 15.13 9.52 21.96
C THR A 3 14.44 8.42 21.16
N ILE A 4 13.68 7.52 21.82
CA ILE A 4 12.99 6.42 21.14
C ILE A 4 11.83 6.97 20.31
N ALA A 5 11.05 7.93 20.84
CA ALA A 5 9.97 8.57 20.09
C ALA A 5 10.49 9.25 18.81
N VAL A 6 11.61 9.99 18.91
CA VAL A 6 12.25 10.61 17.74
C VAL A 6 12.70 9.54 16.74
N ILE A 7 13.31 8.45 17.20
CA ILE A 7 13.71 7.33 16.34
C ILE A 7 12.49 6.70 15.64
N VAL A 8 11.39 6.48 16.34
CA VAL A 8 10.15 5.94 15.74
C VAL A 8 9.61 6.87 14.66
N ILE A 9 9.62 8.18 14.88
CA ILE A 9 9.17 9.16 13.86
C ILE A 9 10.11 9.14 12.64
N LEU A 10 11.42 9.10 12.86
CA LEU A 10 12.40 8.99 11.77
C LEU A 10 12.26 7.67 11.00
N LEU A 11 11.97 6.56 11.69
CA LEU A 11 11.68 5.28 11.06
C LEU A 11 10.36 5.30 10.31
N ALA A 12 9.33 5.97 10.82
CA ALA A 12 8.06 6.14 10.12
C ALA A 12 8.28 6.91 8.81
N PHE A 13 9.11 7.96 8.84
CA PHE A 13 9.54 8.69 7.64
C PHE A 13 10.37 7.85 6.67
N ALA A 14 11.32 7.05 7.18
CA ALA A 14 12.08 6.11 6.36
C ALA A 14 11.15 5.08 5.70
N PHE A 15 10.18 4.55 6.45
CA PHE A 15 9.15 3.67 5.92
C PHE A 15 8.30 4.36 4.86
N THR A 16 7.89 5.62 5.06
CA THR A 16 7.18 6.40 4.02
C THR A 16 7.98 6.51 2.72
N PHE A 17 9.28 6.79 2.82
CA PHE A 17 10.15 6.85 1.65
C PHE A 17 10.25 5.49 0.94
N THR A 18 10.51 4.42 1.69
CA THR A 18 10.57 3.06 1.10
C THR A 18 9.24 2.62 0.50
N ASN A 19 8.11 3.07 1.08
CA ASN A 19 6.79 2.81 0.55
C ASN A 19 6.57 3.50 -0.80
N GLY A 20 6.86 4.80 -0.89
CA GLY A 20 6.74 5.54 -2.15
C GLY A 20 7.61 4.95 -3.25
N PHE A 21 8.82 4.51 -2.88
CA PHE A 21 9.73 3.80 -3.77
C PHE A 21 9.18 2.46 -4.29
N GLN A 22 8.59 1.66 -3.40
CA GLN A 22 7.95 0.40 -3.74
C GLN A 22 6.74 0.64 -4.67
N ASP A 23 5.88 1.60 -4.33
CA ASP A 23 4.64 1.85 -5.04
C ASP A 23 4.82 2.56 -6.39
N ALA A 24 5.89 3.35 -6.57
CA ALA A 24 6.29 3.84 -7.89
C ALA A 24 6.36 2.72 -8.92
N SER A 25 6.83 1.56 -8.49
CA SER A 25 6.96 0.36 -9.30
C SER A 25 5.62 -0.17 -9.78
N SER A 26 4.57 0.00 -8.99
CA SER A 26 3.23 -0.50 -9.30
C SER A 26 2.44 0.51 -10.12
N ILE A 27 2.45 1.77 -9.69
CA ILE A 27 1.65 2.84 -10.30
C ILE A 27 2.18 3.20 -11.68
N ALA A 28 3.49 3.38 -11.82
CA ALA A 28 4.08 3.84 -13.08
C ALA A 28 4.38 2.71 -14.08
N ALA A 29 4.38 1.44 -13.64
CA ALA A 29 4.78 0.30 -14.48
C ALA A 29 3.98 0.20 -15.78
N THR A 30 2.65 0.12 -15.71
CA THR A 30 1.82 -0.07 -16.91
C THR A 30 1.81 1.19 -17.76
N PHE A 31 1.85 2.36 -17.13
CA PHE A 31 1.86 3.66 -17.80
C PHE A 31 3.11 3.86 -18.66
N ILE A 32 4.28 3.46 -18.15
CA ILE A 32 5.56 3.51 -18.87
C ILE A 32 5.67 2.33 -19.85
N ALA A 33 5.31 1.11 -19.43
CA ALA A 33 5.44 -0.08 -20.27
C ALA A 33 4.53 -0.04 -21.51
N SER A 34 3.36 0.60 -21.40
CA SER A 34 2.45 0.82 -22.52
C SER A 34 2.94 1.87 -23.52
N ARG A 35 4.06 2.55 -23.22
CA ARG A 35 4.63 3.67 -23.98
C ARG A 35 3.70 4.89 -24.05
N SER A 36 2.79 5.06 -23.08
CA SER A 36 2.00 6.29 -22.95
C SER A 36 2.81 7.47 -22.41
N ALA A 37 3.87 7.21 -21.64
CA ALA A 37 4.83 8.20 -21.18
C ALA A 37 6.26 7.65 -21.24
N THR A 38 7.25 8.55 -21.38
CA THR A 38 8.66 8.18 -21.18
C THR A 38 8.92 7.92 -19.68
N PRO A 39 9.95 7.14 -19.31
CA PRO A 39 10.22 6.83 -17.90
C PRO A 39 10.38 8.07 -17.02
N ARG A 40 11.09 9.10 -17.51
CA ARG A 40 11.27 10.37 -16.78
C ARG A 40 9.94 11.10 -16.57
N GLN A 41 9.17 11.26 -17.65
CA GLN A 41 7.88 11.93 -17.59
C GLN A 41 6.90 11.20 -16.66
N GLY A 42 6.80 9.88 -16.80
CA GLY A 42 5.91 9.04 -16.01
C GLY A 42 6.21 9.11 -14.52
N ILE A 43 7.48 8.99 -14.12
CA ILE A 43 7.87 9.03 -12.70
C ILE A 43 7.63 10.41 -12.10
N ILE A 44 8.02 11.49 -12.78
CA ILE A 44 7.81 12.86 -12.26
C ILE A 44 6.32 13.14 -12.11
N PHE A 45 5.52 12.78 -13.11
CA PHE A 45 4.06 12.96 -13.06
C PHE A 45 3.44 12.16 -11.91
N VAL A 46 3.73 10.86 -11.82
CA VAL A 46 3.20 10.00 -10.76
C VAL A 46 3.63 10.50 -9.37
N ALA A 47 4.89 10.88 -9.18
CA ALA A 47 5.39 11.41 -7.91
C ALA A 47 4.67 12.71 -7.49
N ALA A 48 4.42 13.62 -8.44
CA ALA A 48 3.68 14.84 -8.16
C ALA A 48 2.23 14.54 -7.72
N LEU A 49 1.55 13.62 -8.41
CA LEU A 49 0.17 13.27 -8.08
C LEU A 49 0.07 12.47 -6.78
N VAL A 50 1.03 11.59 -6.49
CA VAL A 50 1.15 10.88 -5.20
C VAL A 50 1.34 11.88 -4.05
N LEU A 51 2.23 12.87 -4.23
CA LEU A 51 2.45 13.92 -3.23
C LEU A 51 1.18 14.74 -3.00
N LEU A 52 0.49 15.16 -4.06
CA LEU A 52 -0.77 15.89 -3.95
C LEU A 52 -1.85 15.07 -3.25
N GLY A 53 -1.99 13.79 -3.61
CA GLY A 53 -2.89 12.86 -2.94
C GLY A 53 -2.58 12.72 -1.45
N ALA A 54 -1.30 12.62 -1.09
CA ALA A 54 -0.86 12.53 0.30
C ALA A 54 -1.14 13.80 1.12
N LEU A 55 -1.09 14.99 0.49
CA LEU A 55 -1.42 16.25 1.15
C LEU A 55 -2.94 16.47 1.31
N MET A 56 -3.71 16.09 0.29
CA MET A 56 -5.15 16.35 0.21
C MET A 56 -6.01 15.19 0.74
N GLY A 57 -5.40 14.03 1.02
CA GLY A 57 -6.07 12.87 1.56
C GLY A 57 -6.64 13.10 2.96
N GLY A 58 -7.64 12.28 3.32
CA GLY A 58 -8.22 12.27 4.66
C GLY A 58 -7.33 11.60 5.72
N SER A 59 -7.92 11.23 6.85
CA SER A 59 -7.25 10.56 7.99
C SER A 59 -7.92 9.27 8.46
N ALA A 60 -9.02 8.84 7.83
CA ALA A 60 -9.80 7.68 8.27
C ALA A 60 -9.01 6.35 8.29
N VAL A 61 -8.09 6.15 7.34
CA VAL A 61 -7.21 4.98 7.28
C VAL A 61 -6.17 5.04 8.40
N ALA A 62 -5.68 6.23 8.74
CA ALA A 62 -4.73 6.44 9.82
C ALA A 62 -5.34 5.98 11.16
N PHE A 63 -6.60 6.35 11.41
CA PHE A 63 -7.34 5.97 12.60
C PHE A 63 -7.64 4.47 12.69
N THR A 64 -7.91 3.82 11.54
CA THR A 64 -8.09 2.36 11.51
C THR A 64 -6.79 1.64 11.85
N LEU A 65 -5.63 2.12 11.35
CA LEU A 65 -4.34 1.52 11.67
C LEU A 65 -3.89 1.78 13.11
N SER A 66 -4.17 2.97 13.64
CA SER A 66 -3.84 3.27 15.04
C SER A 66 -4.69 2.46 16.03
N GLY A 67 -5.95 2.16 15.67
CA GLY A 67 -6.85 1.33 16.49
C GLY A 67 -6.59 -0.17 16.43
N LEU A 68 -5.58 -0.63 15.67
CA LEU A 68 -5.22 -2.04 15.58
C LEU A 68 -4.58 -2.57 16.87
N LEU A 69 -3.77 -1.73 17.53
CA LEU A 69 -3.14 -2.07 18.80
C LEU A 69 -4.06 -1.66 19.95
N ALA A 70 -4.53 -2.63 20.73
CA ALA A 70 -5.29 -2.44 21.95
C ALA A 70 -4.36 -2.27 23.17
N ILE A 71 -3.27 -1.52 22.99
CA ILE A 71 -2.28 -1.22 24.03
C ILE A 71 -2.52 0.22 24.45
N GLU A 72 -2.56 0.47 25.76
CA GLU A 72 -2.66 1.83 26.28
C GLU A 72 -1.50 2.69 25.74
N PRO A 73 -1.75 3.92 25.26
CA PRO A 73 -0.70 4.80 24.74
C PRO A 73 0.27 5.26 25.85
N SER A 74 1.25 4.42 26.16
CA SER A 74 2.32 4.68 27.11
C SER A 74 3.69 4.60 26.41
N LEU A 75 4.76 4.94 27.14
CA LEU A 75 6.12 4.85 26.61
C LEU A 75 6.52 3.44 26.15
N ASP A 76 5.86 2.41 26.67
CA ASP A 76 6.09 1.00 26.31
C ASP A 76 5.58 0.65 24.91
N LEU A 77 4.70 1.48 24.34
CA LEU A 77 4.25 1.34 22.95
C LEU A 77 5.36 1.71 21.95
N LEU A 78 6.32 2.57 22.34
CA LEU A 78 7.35 3.06 21.41
C LEU A 78 8.28 1.94 20.89
N PRO A 79 8.81 1.03 21.73
CA PRO A 79 9.54 -0.15 21.24
C PRO A 79 8.73 -1.06 20.30
N VAL A 80 7.41 -1.17 20.52
CA VAL A 80 6.51 -1.96 19.66
C VAL A 80 6.42 -1.34 18.27
N LEU A 81 6.18 -0.03 18.19
CA LEU A 81 6.12 0.70 16.91
C LEU A 81 7.48 0.66 16.19
N LEU A 82 8.58 0.79 16.94
CA LEU A 82 9.94 0.67 16.41
C LEU A 82 10.17 -0.70 15.75
N ALA A 83 9.85 -1.79 16.45
CA ALA A 83 10.03 -3.14 15.93
C ALA A 83 9.15 -3.42 14.70
N ALA A 84 7.90 -2.95 14.72
CA ALA A 84 6.98 -3.05 13.59
C ALA A 84 7.50 -2.33 12.35
N LEU A 85 7.98 -1.08 12.50
CA LEU A 85 8.52 -0.29 11.41
C LEU A 85 9.81 -0.90 10.84
N LEU A 86 10.74 -1.34 11.70
CA LEU A 86 11.97 -1.99 11.25
C LEU A 86 11.69 -3.27 10.46
N SER A 87 10.76 -4.10 10.93
CA SER A 87 10.32 -5.30 10.22
C SER A 87 9.75 -4.95 8.84
N ALA A 88 8.85 -3.97 8.77
CA ALA A 88 8.21 -3.55 7.53
C ALA A 88 9.20 -2.95 6.53
N ILE A 89 10.12 -2.08 6.97
CA ILE A 89 11.19 -1.51 6.15
C ILE A 89 12.09 -2.61 5.60
N THR A 90 12.52 -3.53 6.48
CA THR A 90 13.41 -4.65 6.10
C THR A 90 12.76 -5.50 5.02
N TRP A 91 11.49 -5.84 5.18
CA TRP A 91 10.74 -6.61 4.18
C TRP A 91 10.55 -5.86 2.86
N ASN A 92 10.25 -4.57 2.89
CA ASN A 92 10.15 -3.74 1.70
C ASN A 92 11.46 -3.73 0.89
N LEU A 93 12.60 -3.53 1.55
CA LEU A 93 13.90 -3.54 0.90
C LEU A 93 14.28 -4.92 0.35
N LEU A 94 13.96 -5.99 1.09
CA LEU A 94 14.25 -7.36 0.68
C LEU A 94 13.43 -7.76 -0.55
N THR A 95 12.12 -7.53 -0.53
CA THR A 95 11.23 -7.84 -1.66
C THR A 95 11.57 -7.01 -2.89
N TRP A 96 11.93 -5.73 -2.71
CA TRP A 96 12.49 -4.93 -3.79
C TRP A 96 13.78 -5.51 -4.38
N ARG A 97 14.71 -5.97 -3.53
CA ARG A 97 15.98 -6.56 -3.98
C ARG A 97 15.74 -7.75 -4.91
N PHE A 98 14.72 -8.55 -4.62
CA PHE A 98 14.31 -9.69 -5.43
C PHE A 98 13.32 -9.35 -6.56
N GLY A 99 12.88 -8.09 -6.67
CA GLY A 99 11.92 -7.66 -7.70
C GLY A 99 10.52 -8.25 -7.51
N LEU A 100 10.18 -8.65 -6.28
CA LEU A 100 8.89 -9.20 -5.90
C LEU A 100 7.94 -8.05 -5.51
N PRO A 101 6.81 -7.88 -6.19
CA PRO A 101 5.81 -6.89 -5.79
C PRO A 101 5.18 -7.33 -4.47
N SER A 102 5.52 -6.60 -3.41
CA SER A 102 5.05 -6.82 -2.05
C SER A 102 4.34 -5.59 -1.52
N SER A 103 3.35 -5.80 -0.65
CA SER A 103 2.56 -4.76 -0.03
C SER A 103 3.16 -4.26 1.27
N SER A 104 3.51 -2.98 1.31
CA SER A 104 3.92 -2.32 2.55
C SER A 104 2.80 -2.27 3.60
N THR A 105 1.53 -2.23 3.19
CA THR A 105 0.39 -2.31 4.13
C THR A 105 0.40 -3.65 4.87
N HIS A 106 0.57 -4.76 4.14
CA HIS A 106 0.66 -6.09 4.76
C HIS A 106 1.90 -6.20 5.64
N ALA A 107 3.02 -5.63 5.19
CA ALA A 107 4.27 -5.61 5.94
C ALA A 107 4.11 -4.90 7.28
N LEU A 108 3.48 -3.71 7.27
CA LEU A 108 3.20 -2.91 8.46
C LEU A 108 2.19 -3.59 9.39
N VAL A 109 1.07 -4.11 8.85
CA VAL A 109 0.05 -4.81 9.66
C VAL A 109 0.65 -6.05 10.32
N GLY A 110 1.37 -6.88 9.57
CA GLY A 110 2.07 -8.04 10.14
C GLY A 110 3.10 -7.61 11.19
N GLY A 111 3.84 -6.53 10.94
CA GLY A 111 4.81 -6.00 11.89
C GLY A 111 4.18 -5.50 13.20
N LEU A 112 3.05 -4.77 13.12
CA LEU A 112 2.31 -4.30 14.30
C LEU A 112 1.75 -5.46 15.10
N VAL A 113 1.12 -6.43 14.42
CA VAL A 113 0.56 -7.63 15.07
C VAL A 113 1.67 -8.44 15.75
N GLY A 114 2.79 -8.68 15.06
CA GLY A 114 3.90 -9.46 15.60
C GLY A 114 4.58 -8.81 16.79
N ALA A 115 4.89 -7.51 16.70
CA ALA A 115 5.48 -6.77 17.80
C ALA A 115 4.51 -6.62 18.98
N GLY A 116 3.22 -6.38 18.71
CA GLY A 116 2.19 -6.28 19.75
C GLY A 116 2.03 -7.58 20.54
N ILE A 117 1.89 -8.71 19.82
CA ILE A 117 1.77 -10.04 20.47
C ILE A 117 3.02 -10.37 21.29
N ALA A 118 4.22 -10.06 20.78
CA ALA A 118 5.46 -10.29 21.52
C ALA A 118 5.52 -9.45 22.81
N ALA A 119 4.98 -8.23 22.79
CA ALA A 119 5.04 -7.29 23.88
C ALA A 119 4.00 -7.52 24.99
N ALA A 120 2.76 -7.81 24.60
CA ALA A 120 1.63 -7.81 25.52
C ALA A 120 0.65 -8.99 25.30
N GLY A 121 1.05 -9.99 24.51
CA GLY A 121 0.24 -11.20 24.28
C GLY A 121 -0.89 -10.99 23.26
N MET A 122 -1.76 -11.98 23.13
CA MET A 122 -2.82 -11.96 22.10
C MET A 122 -3.86 -10.86 22.33
N ASP A 123 -4.08 -10.44 23.57
CA ASP A 123 -5.09 -9.43 23.92
C ASP A 123 -4.65 -8.01 23.52
N SER A 124 -3.39 -7.82 23.15
CA SER A 124 -2.84 -6.54 22.70
C SER A 124 -3.36 -6.13 21.31
N ILE A 125 -4.04 -7.02 20.60
CA ILE A 125 -4.52 -6.81 19.24
C ILE A 125 -6.04 -6.67 19.27
N SER A 126 -6.54 -5.60 18.67
CA SER A 126 -7.96 -5.48 18.39
C SER A 126 -8.33 -6.47 17.29
N TRP A 127 -8.77 -7.67 17.66
CA TRP A 127 -9.09 -8.72 16.69
C TRP A 127 -10.34 -8.39 15.87
N GLY A 128 -11.41 -7.91 16.53
CA GLY A 128 -12.69 -7.55 15.91
C GLY A 128 -13.63 -8.74 15.58
N PHE A 129 -13.31 -9.97 16.01
CA PHE A 129 -14.20 -11.12 15.78
C PHE A 129 -15.52 -11.03 16.57
N GLY A 130 -15.48 -10.50 17.79
CA GLY A 130 -16.67 -10.32 18.64
C GLY A 130 -17.68 -9.36 18.01
N ASP A 131 -17.21 -8.19 17.59
CA ASP A 131 -18.03 -7.12 17.01
C ASP A 131 -18.67 -7.52 15.67
N LEU A 132 -18.03 -8.43 14.93
CA LEU A 132 -18.58 -8.99 13.69
C LEU A 132 -19.70 -10.00 13.96
N LEU A 133 -19.54 -10.86 14.97
CA LEU A 133 -20.47 -11.96 15.24
C LEU A 133 -21.71 -11.51 16.01
N LEU A 134 -21.57 -10.51 16.87
CA LEU A 134 -22.66 -9.96 17.67
C LEU A 134 -23.35 -8.80 16.94
N PRO A 135 -24.68 -8.62 17.10
CA PRO A 135 -25.36 -7.41 16.61
C PRO A 135 -24.71 -6.17 17.24
N PRO A 136 -24.34 -5.12 16.46
CA PRO A 136 -24.85 -4.76 15.13
C PRO A 136 -24.02 -5.24 13.92
N HIS A 137 -23.08 -6.17 14.08
CA HIS A 137 -22.21 -6.72 13.02
C HIS A 137 -21.25 -5.68 12.42
N GLU A 138 -20.43 -5.08 13.28
CA GLU A 138 -19.46 -4.07 12.88
C GLU A 138 -18.11 -4.68 12.49
N LEU A 139 -17.55 -4.18 11.38
CA LEU A 139 -16.20 -4.54 10.95
C LEU A 139 -15.19 -3.64 11.67
N THR A 140 -14.59 -4.18 12.73
CA THR A 140 -13.56 -3.50 13.55
C THR A 140 -12.23 -4.25 13.52
N GLY A 141 -11.18 -3.62 14.06
CA GLY A 141 -9.89 -4.25 14.33
C GLY A 141 -9.20 -4.90 13.12
N LEU A 142 -8.48 -5.99 13.39
CA LEU A 142 -7.73 -6.77 12.41
C LEU A 142 -8.66 -7.43 11.39
N VAL A 143 -9.85 -7.89 11.80
CA VAL A 143 -10.86 -8.46 10.89
C VAL A 143 -11.23 -7.49 9.79
N LYS A 144 -11.51 -6.21 10.11
CA LYS A 144 -11.74 -5.17 9.10
C LYS A 144 -10.58 -5.12 8.12
N ILE A 145 -9.35 -5.04 8.62
CA ILE A 145 -8.16 -4.93 7.77
C ILE A 145 -8.02 -6.16 6.86
N LEU A 146 -8.10 -7.38 7.40
CA LEU A 146 -7.97 -8.61 6.64
C LEU A 146 -9.07 -8.76 5.58
N VAL A 147 -10.32 -8.45 5.92
CA VAL A 147 -11.45 -8.48 4.97
C VAL A 147 -11.18 -7.55 3.80
N PHE A 148 -10.80 -6.29 4.06
CA PHE A 148 -10.50 -5.36 2.96
C PHE A 148 -9.24 -5.75 2.18
N LEU A 149 -8.21 -6.30 2.82
CA LEU A 149 -7.01 -6.78 2.12
C LEU A 149 -7.34 -7.96 1.19
N VAL A 150 -8.12 -8.93 1.63
CA VAL A 150 -8.54 -10.08 0.80
C VAL A 150 -9.55 -9.65 -0.27
N LEU A 151 -10.54 -8.83 0.07
CA LEU A 151 -11.51 -8.32 -0.91
C LEU A 151 -10.82 -7.47 -1.99
N SER A 152 -9.81 -6.68 -1.62
CA SER A 152 -9.07 -5.86 -2.57
C SER A 152 -8.38 -6.69 -3.67
N VAL A 153 -7.97 -7.92 -3.36
CA VAL A 153 -7.38 -8.86 -4.32
C VAL A 153 -8.41 -9.26 -5.38
N ALA A 154 -9.58 -9.72 -4.93
CA ALA A 154 -10.66 -10.12 -5.83
C ALA A 154 -11.19 -8.92 -6.64
N LEU A 155 -11.40 -7.77 -5.98
CA LEU A 155 -11.88 -6.56 -6.63
C LEU A 155 -10.89 -6.05 -7.68
N GLY A 156 -9.59 -6.07 -7.42
CA GLY A 156 -8.58 -5.70 -8.40
C GLY A 156 -8.70 -6.54 -9.68
N PHE A 157 -8.70 -7.87 -9.55
CA PHE A 157 -8.82 -8.78 -10.69
C PHE A 157 -10.14 -8.61 -11.44
N ILE A 158 -11.27 -8.64 -10.73
CA ILE A 158 -12.61 -8.56 -11.32
C ILE A 158 -12.81 -7.20 -12.00
N ALA A 159 -12.47 -6.10 -11.34
CA ALA A 159 -12.60 -4.76 -11.92
C ALA A 159 -11.75 -4.60 -13.17
N GLY A 160 -10.49 -5.07 -13.15
CA GLY A 160 -9.63 -5.06 -14.33
C GLY A 160 -10.18 -5.89 -15.49
N TYR A 161 -10.68 -7.10 -15.18
CA TYR A 161 -11.28 -8.00 -16.17
C TYR A 161 -12.53 -7.40 -16.82
N LEU A 162 -13.45 -6.87 -16.01
CA LEU A 162 -14.69 -6.24 -16.48
C LEU A 162 -14.40 -4.98 -17.28
N MET A 163 -13.47 -4.13 -16.81
CA MET A 163 -13.08 -2.91 -17.51
C MET A 163 -12.54 -3.22 -18.91
N GLU A 164 -11.71 -4.25 -19.06
CA GLU A 164 -11.22 -4.67 -20.38
C GLU A 164 -12.35 -5.13 -21.31
N LYS A 165 -13.32 -5.92 -20.80
CA LYS A 165 -14.48 -6.35 -21.60
C LYS A 165 -15.35 -5.18 -22.04
N VAL A 166 -15.64 -4.25 -21.13
CA VAL A 166 -16.44 -3.05 -21.42
C VAL A 166 -15.74 -2.19 -22.45
N THR A 167 -14.46 -1.88 -22.26
CA THR A 167 -13.72 -1.03 -23.20
C THR A 167 -13.61 -1.68 -24.58
N LYS A 168 -13.39 -3.00 -24.66
CA LYS A 168 -13.40 -3.72 -25.95
C LYS A 168 -14.75 -3.65 -26.65
N PHE A 169 -15.84 -3.80 -25.91
CA PHE A 169 -17.18 -3.69 -26.46
C PHE A 169 -17.45 -2.27 -27.00
N LEU A 170 -17.09 -1.24 -26.24
CA LEU A 170 -17.24 0.16 -26.65
C LEU A 170 -16.36 0.51 -27.86
N LEU A 171 -15.16 -0.06 -27.95
CA LEU A 171 -14.20 0.21 -29.02
C LEU A 171 -14.25 -0.80 -30.18
N ARG A 172 -15.29 -1.66 -30.27
CA ARG A 172 -15.39 -2.70 -31.30
C ARG A 172 -15.32 -2.18 -32.75
N ASN A 173 -15.79 -0.95 -32.97
CA ASN A 173 -15.80 -0.27 -34.28
C ASN A 173 -14.73 0.84 -34.37
N ALA A 174 -13.82 0.92 -33.41
CA ALA A 174 -12.82 1.98 -33.35
C ALA A 174 -11.74 1.80 -34.41
N THR A 175 -11.33 2.92 -35.02
CA THR A 175 -10.18 2.95 -35.93
C THR A 175 -8.88 3.18 -35.18
N ARG A 176 -7.73 2.97 -35.84
CA ARG A 176 -6.38 3.20 -35.25
C ARG A 176 -6.18 4.62 -34.68
N ARG A 177 -6.98 5.61 -35.10
CA ARG A 177 -6.95 6.99 -34.60
C ARG A 177 -7.25 7.09 -33.10
N VAL A 178 -8.05 6.18 -32.54
CA VAL A 178 -8.43 6.18 -31.12
C VAL A 178 -7.23 5.96 -30.19
N ASN A 179 -6.13 5.36 -30.69
CA ASN A 179 -4.93 5.15 -29.88
C ASN A 179 -4.33 6.44 -29.31
N ARG A 180 -4.41 7.57 -30.04
CA ARG A 180 -3.97 8.87 -29.52
C ARG A 180 -4.85 9.34 -28.36
N SER A 181 -6.16 9.19 -28.49
CA SER A 181 -7.13 9.53 -27.43
C SER A 181 -6.94 8.64 -26.20
N ILE A 182 -6.70 7.33 -26.39
CA ILE A 182 -6.41 6.41 -25.29
C ILE A 182 -5.14 6.83 -24.55
N ILE A 183 -4.07 7.19 -25.27
CA ILE A 183 -2.85 7.69 -24.62
C ILE A 183 -3.17 8.92 -23.77
N SER A 184 -3.91 9.90 -24.31
CA SER A 184 -4.32 11.10 -23.57
C SER A 184 -5.13 10.76 -22.31
N LEU A 185 -6.15 9.91 -22.44
CA LEU A 185 -6.96 9.46 -21.30
C LEU A 185 -6.14 8.66 -20.28
N ASN A 186 -5.09 7.96 -20.72
CA ASN A 186 -4.21 7.20 -19.85
C ASN A 186 -3.40 8.10 -18.92
N TRP A 187 -3.05 9.33 -19.33
CA TRP A 187 -2.45 10.32 -18.43
C TRP A 187 -3.41 10.73 -17.31
N ALA A 188 -4.68 10.97 -17.63
CA ALA A 188 -5.69 11.28 -16.64
C ALA A 188 -5.94 10.11 -15.68
N ALA A 189 -6.07 8.88 -16.21
CA ALA A 189 -6.25 7.67 -15.41
C ALA A 189 -5.03 7.41 -14.49
N ALA A 190 -3.81 7.60 -15.00
CA ALA A 190 -2.59 7.50 -14.22
C ALA A 190 -2.54 8.53 -13.10
N GLY A 191 -2.94 9.76 -13.39
CA GLY A 191 -2.95 10.83 -12.39
C GLY A 191 -3.97 10.56 -11.29
N ALA A 192 -5.19 10.14 -11.65
CA ALA A 192 -6.24 9.79 -10.70
C ALA A 192 -5.85 8.60 -9.80
N MET A 193 -5.26 7.54 -10.40
CA MET A 193 -4.78 6.39 -9.64
C MET A 193 -3.62 6.76 -8.72
N ALA A 194 -2.64 7.54 -9.21
CA ALA A 194 -1.51 8.02 -8.41
C ALA A 194 -1.96 8.88 -7.22
N PHE A 195 -2.93 9.78 -7.45
CA PHE A 195 -3.53 10.61 -6.40
C PHE A 195 -4.25 9.75 -5.35
N ALA A 196 -5.12 8.84 -5.78
CA ALA A 196 -5.85 7.95 -4.87
C ALA A 196 -4.88 7.08 -4.04
N ASN A 197 -3.80 6.60 -4.67
CA ASN A 197 -2.75 5.86 -3.99
C ASN A 197 -2.05 6.71 -2.93
N GLY A 198 -1.59 7.92 -3.29
CA GLY A 198 -0.93 8.82 -2.34
C GLY A 198 -1.82 9.16 -1.14
N ALA A 199 -3.11 9.38 -1.38
CA ALA A 199 -4.10 9.64 -0.35
C ALA A 199 -4.30 8.46 0.60
N ASN A 200 -4.27 7.22 0.12
CA ASN A 200 -4.38 6.03 0.97
C ASN A 200 -3.10 5.75 1.75
N ASP A 201 -1.96 5.83 1.07
CA ASP A 201 -0.69 5.38 1.62
C ASP A 201 -0.18 6.29 2.71
N ALA A 202 -0.21 7.60 2.51
CA ALA A 202 0.34 8.55 3.47
C ALA A 202 -0.37 8.47 4.84
N GLN A 203 -1.65 8.08 4.85
CA GLN A 203 -2.40 7.89 6.08
C GLN A 203 -1.81 6.79 6.97
N LYS A 204 -1.15 5.79 6.39
CA LYS A 204 -0.59 4.66 7.13
C LYS A 204 0.52 5.13 8.07
N GLN A 205 1.44 5.94 7.57
CA GLN A 205 2.53 6.48 8.37
C GLN A 205 2.08 7.63 9.28
N MET A 206 1.11 8.43 8.84
CA MET A 206 0.49 9.42 9.73
C MET A 206 -0.13 8.78 10.97
N GLY A 207 -0.78 7.61 10.84
CA GLY A 207 -1.34 6.88 11.99
C GLY A 207 -0.28 6.42 12.99
N ILE A 208 0.87 5.93 12.49
CA ILE A 208 1.99 5.52 13.35
C ILE A 208 2.63 6.72 14.06
N ILE A 209 2.82 7.83 13.35
CA ILE A 209 3.37 9.06 13.95
C ILE A 209 2.41 9.61 15.02
N ALA A 210 1.09 9.62 14.76
CA ALA A 210 0.10 10.03 15.74
C ALA A 210 0.12 9.15 16.99
N LEU A 211 0.20 7.82 16.83
CA LEU A 211 0.37 6.90 17.96
C LEU A 211 1.65 7.16 18.74
N ALA A 212 2.77 7.40 18.06
CA ALA A 212 4.05 7.67 18.72
C ALA A 212 4.01 8.98 19.53
N LEU A 213 3.35 10.02 19.02
CA LEU A 213 3.18 11.30 19.72
C LEU A 213 2.26 11.16 20.94
N LEU A 214 1.17 10.40 20.80
CA LEU A 214 0.24 10.12 21.89
C LEU A 214 0.93 9.31 23.01
N ALA A 215 1.63 8.24 22.64
CA ALA A 215 2.40 7.40 23.56
C ALA A 215 3.52 8.15 24.31
N ALA A 216 4.12 9.14 23.65
CA ALA A 216 5.15 9.98 24.24
C ALA A 216 4.59 11.15 25.08
N GLY A 217 3.26 11.30 25.16
CA GLY A 217 2.60 12.35 25.95
C GLY A 217 2.65 13.75 25.32
N TYR A 218 2.98 13.87 24.03
CA TYR A 218 3.03 15.16 23.33
C TYR A 218 1.65 15.68 22.90
N THR A 219 0.69 14.77 22.73
CA THR A 219 -0.70 15.11 22.43
C THR A 219 -1.61 14.37 23.40
N ALA A 220 -2.69 15.00 23.84
CA ALA A 220 -3.70 14.38 24.70
C ALA A 220 -4.74 13.57 23.91
N VAL A 221 -4.84 13.82 22.61
CA VAL A 221 -5.80 13.18 21.69
C VAL A 221 -5.03 12.69 20.46
N LEU A 222 -5.55 11.64 19.84
CA LEU A 222 -5.04 11.12 18.59
C LEU A 222 -5.36 12.10 17.44
N ASP A 223 -4.42 13.00 17.16
CA ASP A 223 -4.49 13.96 16.07
C ASP A 223 -3.23 13.89 15.20
N ILE A 224 -3.36 14.25 13.92
CA ILE A 224 -2.28 14.19 12.93
C ILE A 224 -1.78 15.62 12.68
N PRO A 225 -0.58 15.98 13.17
CA PRO A 225 -0.08 17.32 12.99
C PRO A 225 0.28 17.58 11.52
N LEU A 226 0.11 18.84 11.10
CA LEU A 226 0.33 19.25 9.71
C LEU A 226 1.76 18.96 9.21
N TRP A 227 2.77 19.11 10.08
CA TRP A 227 4.16 18.80 9.72
C TRP A 227 4.36 17.31 9.42
N ALA A 228 3.66 16.41 10.12
CA ALA A 228 3.76 14.97 9.88
C ALA A 228 3.11 14.62 8.54
N ARG A 229 1.96 15.25 8.23
CA ARG A 229 1.31 15.13 6.92
C ARG A 229 2.20 15.62 5.79
N ALA A 230 2.74 16.83 5.92
CA ALA A 230 3.62 17.44 4.92
C ALA A 230 4.91 16.61 4.73
N GLY A 231 5.53 16.16 5.82
CA GLY A 231 6.72 15.30 5.79
C GLY A 231 6.44 13.96 5.12
N CYS A 232 5.33 13.31 5.45
CA CYS A 232 4.92 12.06 4.79
C CYS A 232 4.67 12.27 3.30
N ALA A 233 3.95 13.33 2.91
CA ALA A 233 3.68 13.61 1.50
C ALA A 233 4.96 13.86 0.70
N LEU A 234 5.89 14.65 1.25
CA LEU A 234 7.18 14.92 0.62
C LEU A 234 7.99 13.63 0.47
N LEU A 235 8.13 12.84 1.53
CA LEU A 235 8.91 11.61 1.50
C LEU A 235 8.29 10.53 0.62
N LEU A 236 6.96 10.45 0.57
CA LEU A 236 6.26 9.53 -0.33
C LEU A 236 6.50 9.93 -1.79
N GLY A 237 6.43 11.23 -2.11
CA GLY A 237 6.78 11.76 -3.43
C GLY A 237 8.26 11.54 -3.80
N LEU A 238 9.19 11.82 -2.89
CA LEU A 238 10.63 11.60 -3.10
C LEU A 238 10.97 10.12 -3.25
N GLY A 239 10.36 9.26 -2.44
CA GLY A 239 10.46 7.80 -2.60
C GLY A 239 9.98 7.39 -3.98
N THR A 240 8.86 7.97 -4.43
CA THR A 240 8.30 7.69 -5.75
C THR A 240 9.25 8.08 -6.89
N LEU A 241 9.95 9.22 -6.76
CA LEU A 241 11.00 9.63 -7.70
C LEU A 241 12.19 8.67 -7.74
N GLY A 242 12.49 8.02 -6.61
CA GLY A 242 13.57 7.03 -6.49
C GLY A 242 13.40 5.80 -7.40
N GLY A 243 12.17 5.51 -7.84
CA GLY A 243 11.85 4.55 -8.88
C GLY A 243 12.30 3.11 -8.59
N GLY A 244 11.38 2.24 -8.12
CA GLY A 244 11.65 0.81 -7.91
C GLY A 244 11.72 -0.02 -9.20
N TRP A 245 12.70 0.27 -10.06
CA TRP A 245 12.85 -0.29 -11.41
C TRP A 245 12.79 -1.82 -11.52
N ARG A 246 13.28 -2.54 -10.50
CA ARG A 246 13.25 -4.01 -10.46
C ARG A 246 11.81 -4.54 -10.45
N ILE A 247 10.97 -4.04 -9.56
CA ILE A 247 9.56 -4.43 -9.48
C ILE A 247 8.78 -3.88 -10.69
N MET A 248 9.10 -2.68 -11.15
CA MET A 248 8.45 -2.08 -12.32
C MET A 248 8.62 -2.95 -13.56
N THR A 249 9.79 -3.58 -13.71
CA THR A 249 10.07 -4.52 -14.79
C THR A 249 9.20 -5.77 -14.68
N THR A 250 8.97 -6.28 -13.46
CA THR A 250 8.07 -7.41 -13.20
C THR A 250 6.63 -7.08 -13.60
N LEU A 251 6.07 -5.99 -13.11
CA LEU A 251 4.67 -5.62 -13.35
C LEU A 251 4.41 -5.14 -14.78
N GLY A 252 5.33 -4.38 -15.36
CA GLY A 252 5.15 -3.77 -16.68
C GLY A 252 5.41 -4.71 -17.86
N ARG A 253 6.22 -5.76 -17.68
CA ARG A 253 6.65 -6.63 -18.79
C ARG A 253 6.50 -8.12 -18.54
N ARG A 254 6.61 -8.59 -17.29
CA ARG A 254 6.63 -10.03 -17.00
C ARG A 254 5.24 -10.63 -16.87
N ILE A 255 4.20 -9.86 -16.56
CA ILE A 255 2.83 -10.40 -16.50
C ILE A 255 2.29 -10.71 -17.91
N PHE A 256 2.24 -9.69 -18.77
CA PHE A 256 1.90 -9.80 -20.19
C PHE A 256 2.31 -8.52 -20.94
N SER A 257 2.25 -8.52 -22.28
CA SER A 257 2.57 -7.33 -23.09
C SER A 257 1.50 -6.23 -22.95
N VAL A 258 1.81 -5.19 -22.18
CA VAL A 258 0.91 -4.05 -21.92
C VAL A 258 0.86 -3.11 -23.14
N LYS A 259 -0.36 -2.75 -23.56
CA LYS A 259 -0.66 -1.72 -24.57
C LYS A 259 -1.34 -0.52 -23.90
N PRO A 260 -1.44 0.66 -24.55
CA PRO A 260 -2.09 1.84 -23.96
C PRO A 260 -3.50 1.57 -23.42
N ILE A 261 -4.30 0.78 -24.14
CA ILE A 261 -5.65 0.39 -23.72
C ILE A 261 -5.64 -0.46 -22.44
N HIS A 262 -4.73 -1.44 -22.34
CA HIS A 262 -4.60 -2.28 -21.16
C HIS A 262 -4.16 -1.47 -19.94
N SER A 263 -3.21 -0.55 -20.15
CA SER A 263 -2.76 0.38 -19.11
C SER A 263 -3.92 1.26 -18.65
N PHE A 264 -4.65 1.89 -19.57
CA PHE A 264 -5.83 2.69 -19.23
C PHE A 264 -6.85 1.90 -18.41
N ASN A 265 -7.26 0.72 -18.88
CA ASN A 265 -8.23 -0.12 -18.19
C ASN A 265 -7.76 -0.54 -16.80
N SER A 266 -6.50 -0.96 -16.66
CA SER A 266 -5.94 -1.35 -15.37
C SER A 266 -5.88 -0.16 -14.39
N GLN A 267 -5.56 1.04 -14.88
CA GLN A 267 -5.42 2.24 -14.04
C GLN A 267 -6.77 2.78 -13.59
N VAL A 268 -7.78 2.80 -14.46
CA VAL A 268 -9.15 3.18 -14.08
C VAL A 268 -9.71 2.20 -13.05
N ALA A 269 -9.60 0.89 -13.31
CA ALA A 269 -10.10 -0.13 -12.39
C ALA A 269 -9.41 -0.07 -11.02
N SER A 270 -8.08 0.02 -10.99
CA SER A 270 -7.33 0.08 -9.74
C SER A 270 -7.53 1.40 -9.00
N GLY A 271 -7.50 2.53 -9.72
CA GLY A 271 -7.71 3.86 -9.15
C GLY A 271 -9.09 3.99 -8.51
N ALA A 272 -10.14 3.48 -9.16
CA ALA A 272 -11.48 3.46 -8.60
C ALA A 272 -11.56 2.59 -7.33
N ALA A 273 -11.00 1.38 -7.35
CA ALA A 273 -10.98 0.50 -6.18
C ALA A 273 -10.21 1.12 -5.00
N ILE A 274 -9.07 1.76 -5.27
CA ILE A 274 -8.27 2.45 -4.25
C ILE A 274 -9.05 3.64 -3.67
N ALA A 275 -9.67 4.45 -4.52
CA ALA A 275 -10.46 5.60 -4.09
C ALA A 275 -11.63 5.18 -3.19
N VAL A 276 -12.43 4.21 -3.62
CA VAL A 276 -13.57 3.68 -2.82
C VAL A 276 -13.10 3.21 -1.45
N SER A 277 -12.03 2.41 -1.39
CA SER A 277 -11.49 1.94 -0.11
C SER A 277 -10.98 3.07 0.78
N THR A 278 -10.39 4.11 0.18
CA THR A 278 -9.88 5.27 0.92
C THR A 278 -11.02 6.06 1.53
N PHE A 279 -12.15 6.22 0.82
CA PHE A 279 -13.36 6.82 1.37
C PHE A 279 -14.00 5.97 2.47
N SER A 280 -13.93 4.65 2.38
CA SER A 280 -14.36 3.74 3.46
C SER A 280 -13.40 3.71 4.66
N GLY A 281 -12.28 4.43 4.62
CA GLY A 281 -11.27 4.45 5.69
C GLY A 281 -10.57 3.12 5.91
N ALA A 282 -10.62 2.20 4.93
CA ALA A 282 -10.01 0.89 5.05
C ALA A 282 -8.58 0.90 4.49
N PRO A 283 -7.57 0.46 5.27
CA PRO A 283 -6.23 0.27 4.76
C PRO A 283 -6.22 -0.88 3.75
N ILE A 284 -5.73 -0.60 2.55
CA ILE A 284 -5.64 -1.59 1.47
C ILE A 284 -4.23 -1.67 0.92
N SER A 285 -4.00 -2.73 0.14
CA SER A 285 -2.78 -2.91 -0.63
C SER A 285 -2.99 -2.42 -2.06
N SER A 286 -2.50 -1.22 -2.34
CA SER A 286 -2.44 -0.69 -3.70
C SER A 286 -1.64 -1.59 -4.64
N THR A 287 -0.47 -2.08 -4.19
CA THR A 287 0.35 -3.04 -4.93
C THR A 287 -0.47 -4.26 -5.37
N HIS A 288 -1.32 -4.80 -4.49
CA HIS A 288 -2.13 -5.98 -4.81
C HIS A 288 -3.24 -5.64 -5.79
N ILE A 289 -4.01 -4.58 -5.54
CA ILE A 289 -5.09 -4.13 -6.42
C ILE A 289 -4.55 -3.89 -7.83
N ILE A 290 -3.44 -3.15 -7.95
CA ILE A 290 -2.83 -2.82 -9.24
C ILE A 290 -2.34 -4.08 -9.94
N SER A 291 -1.56 -4.93 -9.26
CA SER A 291 -1.01 -6.16 -9.85
C SER A 291 -2.12 -7.10 -10.36
N LEU A 292 -3.20 -7.22 -9.58
CA LEU A 292 -4.32 -8.09 -9.91
C LEU A 292 -5.24 -7.50 -10.96
N SER A 293 -5.40 -6.18 -11.00
CA SER A 293 -6.09 -5.50 -12.09
C SER A 293 -5.36 -5.70 -13.43
N VAL A 294 -4.02 -5.63 -13.42
CA VAL A 294 -3.20 -5.95 -14.59
C VAL A 294 -3.39 -7.41 -15.01
N LEU A 295 -3.39 -8.36 -14.06
CA LEU A 295 -3.69 -9.77 -14.33
C LEU A 295 -5.10 -9.97 -14.89
N GLY A 296 -6.11 -9.28 -14.34
CA GLY A 296 -7.50 -9.33 -14.77
C GLY A 296 -7.69 -8.81 -16.19
N VAL A 297 -7.07 -7.67 -16.52
CA VAL A 297 -7.02 -7.13 -17.89
C VAL A 297 -6.36 -8.13 -18.84
N GLY A 298 -5.20 -8.69 -18.46
CA GLY A 298 -4.50 -9.70 -19.26
C GLY A 298 -5.35 -10.96 -19.51
N ALA A 299 -6.05 -11.44 -18.50
CA ALA A 299 -6.96 -12.58 -18.60
C ALA A 299 -8.19 -12.27 -19.47
N ALA A 300 -8.75 -11.06 -19.40
CA ALA A 300 -9.85 -10.64 -20.27
C ALA A 300 -9.44 -10.46 -21.74
N GLU A 301 -8.20 -10.02 -21.96
CA GLU A 301 -7.58 -9.88 -23.28
C GLU A 301 -7.35 -11.25 -23.92
N ASN A 302 -6.53 -12.09 -23.29
CA ASN A 302 -6.28 -13.46 -23.68
C ASN A 302 -5.54 -14.22 -22.54
N PRO A 303 -6.19 -15.19 -21.86
CA PRO A 303 -5.59 -15.94 -20.76
C PRO A 303 -4.29 -16.67 -21.11
N LYS A 304 -4.10 -17.05 -22.39
CA LYS A 304 -2.90 -17.76 -22.86
C LYS A 304 -1.67 -16.86 -22.98
N LYS A 305 -1.86 -15.53 -23.02
CA LYS A 305 -0.76 -14.56 -23.09
C LYS A 305 -0.26 -14.11 -21.71
N VAL A 306 -0.92 -14.56 -20.65
CA VAL A 306 -0.54 -14.25 -19.26
C VAL A 306 0.49 -15.27 -18.78
N HIS A 307 1.60 -14.80 -18.24
CA HIS A 307 2.59 -15.67 -17.62
C HIS A 307 2.15 -16.05 -16.20
N TRP A 308 1.37 -17.12 -16.09
CA TRP A 308 0.80 -17.58 -14.81
C TRP A 308 1.83 -17.95 -13.73
N ALA A 309 3.05 -18.30 -14.12
CA ALA A 309 4.16 -18.47 -13.17
C ALA A 309 4.43 -17.18 -12.38
N VAL A 310 4.47 -16.03 -13.07
CA VAL A 310 4.65 -14.72 -12.43
C VAL A 310 3.43 -14.39 -11.55
N ALA A 311 2.21 -14.70 -12.00
CA ALA A 311 1.01 -14.50 -11.19
C ALA A 311 1.08 -15.29 -9.88
N ARG A 312 1.55 -16.54 -9.93
CA ARG A 312 1.78 -17.37 -8.75
C ARG A 312 2.83 -16.77 -7.83
N ASP A 313 3.96 -16.30 -8.35
CA ASP A 313 5.01 -15.66 -7.55
C ASP A 313 4.48 -14.42 -6.81
N ILE A 314 3.67 -13.60 -7.51
CA ILE A 314 3.01 -12.44 -6.92
C ILE A 314 2.12 -12.87 -5.76
N VAL A 315 1.14 -13.76 -5.99
CA VAL A 315 0.21 -14.22 -4.94
C VAL A 315 0.94 -14.88 -3.77
N THR A 316 2.02 -15.63 -4.04
CA THR A 316 2.83 -16.24 -2.99
C THR A 316 3.50 -15.18 -2.13
N ALA A 317 4.07 -14.11 -2.73
CA ALA A 317 4.62 -12.99 -1.98
C ALA A 317 3.55 -12.24 -1.17
N MET A 318 2.33 -12.10 -1.71
CA MET A 318 1.19 -11.49 -1.00
C MET A 318 0.87 -12.25 0.29
N LEU A 319 0.74 -13.58 0.20
CA LEU A 319 0.38 -14.45 1.33
C LEU A 319 1.51 -14.54 2.37
N MET A 320 2.77 -14.57 1.92
CA MET A 320 3.93 -14.70 2.81
C MET A 320 4.29 -13.41 3.55
N THR A 321 3.82 -12.25 3.08
CA THR A 321 4.23 -10.96 3.67
C THR A 321 3.83 -10.84 5.15
N ILE A 322 2.56 -11.09 5.50
CA ILE A 322 2.09 -10.95 6.89
C ILE A 322 2.83 -11.94 7.82
N PRO A 323 2.89 -13.26 7.54
CA PRO A 323 3.59 -14.21 8.41
C PRO A 323 5.06 -13.86 8.62
N VAL A 324 5.77 -13.47 7.55
CA VAL A 324 7.19 -13.16 7.64
C VAL A 324 7.43 -11.88 8.44
N THR A 325 6.65 -10.82 8.21
CA THR A 325 6.84 -9.57 8.97
C THR A 325 6.37 -9.68 10.41
N LEU A 326 5.39 -10.54 10.69
CA LEU A 326 4.96 -10.87 12.05
C LEU A 326 6.10 -11.52 12.85
N VAL A 327 6.69 -12.60 12.32
CA VAL A 327 7.80 -13.29 12.98
C VAL A 327 9.02 -12.38 13.11
N LEU A 328 9.34 -11.62 12.06
CA LEU A 328 10.46 -10.69 12.06
C LEU A 328 10.27 -9.57 13.10
N ALA A 329 9.07 -9.02 13.23
CA ALA A 329 8.78 -7.97 14.20
C ALA A 329 8.84 -8.49 15.64
N ALA A 330 8.33 -9.69 15.90
CA ALA A 330 8.46 -10.33 17.21
C ALA A 330 9.94 -10.53 17.57
N ALA A 331 10.75 -11.05 16.65
CA ALA A 331 12.18 -11.24 16.86
C ALA A 331 12.93 -9.92 17.11
N ILE A 332 12.61 -8.86 16.34
CA ILE A 332 13.18 -7.52 16.55
C ILE A 332 12.78 -6.97 17.91
N TRP A 333 11.52 -7.15 18.33
CA TRP A 333 11.05 -6.69 19.64
C TRP A 333 11.81 -7.35 20.79
N TYR A 334 12.01 -8.67 20.75
CA TYR A 334 12.84 -9.38 21.75
C TYR A 334 14.30 -8.89 21.75
N ALA A 335 14.88 -8.65 20.57
CA ALA A 335 16.24 -8.11 20.49
C ALA A 335 16.35 -6.69 21.07
N VAL A 336 15.38 -5.83 20.79
CA VAL A 336 15.33 -4.44 21.28
C VAL A 336 15.12 -4.41 22.79
N THR A 337 14.25 -5.24 23.34
CA THR A 337 14.02 -5.31 24.79
C THR A 337 15.23 -5.84 25.54
N LEU A 338 15.99 -6.79 24.99
CA LEU A 338 17.26 -7.23 25.58
C LEU A 338 18.32 -6.12 25.61
N LEU A 339 18.30 -5.20 24.64
CA LEU A 339 19.24 -4.07 24.57
C LEU A 339 18.84 -2.88 25.45
N ILE A 340 17.54 -2.70 25.71
CA ILE A 340 17.00 -1.58 26.52
C ILE A 340 16.77 -1.99 27.98
N GLY A 341 16.50 -3.27 28.24
CA GLY A 341 16.24 -3.85 29.56
C GLY A 341 17.48 -4.39 30.28
N GLY A 342 18.66 -3.87 29.95
CA GLY A 342 19.92 -4.06 30.70
C GLY A 342 20.25 -2.85 31.56
#